data_AF-A0A7Y4P142-F1
#
_entry.id   AF-A0A7Y4P142-F1
#
_cell.length_a   1.000
_cell.length_b   1.000
_cell.length_c   1.000
_cell.angle_alpha   90.00
_cell.angle_beta   90.00
_cell.angle_gamma   90.00
#
_symmetry.space_group_name_H-M   'P 1'
#
loop_
_entity.id
_entity.type
_entity.pdbx_description
1 polymer ?
#
loop_
_entity_poly.entity_id
_entity_poly.type
_entity_poly.pdbx_seq_one_letter_code
_entity_poly.pdbx_strand_id
1 'polypeptide(L)' 'MEPLEERKARAEWLITELRRLATAAEDPTQQTNLHRSADSLIRLATAYRP' A
#
# COMPACT_ATOMS: atom_id res chain seq x y z
N MET A 1 16.06 14.93 2.63
CA MET A 1 15.07 14.45 1.65
C MET A 1 15.39 12.99 1.42
N GLU A 2 14.44 12.09 1.65
CA GLU A 2 14.68 10.66 1.45
C GLU A 2 14.99 10.36 -0.04
N PRO A 3 15.95 9.48 -0.35
CA PRO A 3 16.17 8.98 -1.70
C PRO A 3 14.89 8.39 -2.32
N LEU A 4 14.69 8.60 -3.62
CA LEU A 4 13.52 8.09 -4.35
C LEU A 4 13.35 6.56 -4.19
N GLU A 5 14.46 5.83 -4.17
CA GLU A 5 14.48 4.37 -4.06
C GLU A 5 14.05 3.89 -2.66
N GLU A 6 14.48 4.56 -1.59
CA GLU A 6 13.99 4.25 -0.23
C GLU A 6 12.49 4.51 -0.12
N ARG A 7 12.00 5.61 -0.70
CA ARG A 7 10.57 5.93 -0.72
C ARG A 7 9.75 4.87 -1.47
N LYS A 8 10.27 4.37 -2.60
CA LYS A 8 9.63 3.28 -3.37
C LYS A 8 9.63 1.99 -2.57
N ALA A 9 10.77 1.59 -2.01
CA ALA A 9 10.89 0.37 -1.22
C ALA A 9 9.94 0.37 -0.01
N ARG A 10 9.79 1.51 0.68
CA ARG A 10 8.81 1.65 1.78
C ARG A 10 7.38 1.55 1.30
N ALA A 11 7.05 2.15 0.15
CA ALA A 11 5.71 2.04 -0.42
C ALA A 11 5.38 0.59 -0.80
N GLU A 12 6.31 -0.11 -1.44
CA GLU A 12 6.16 -1.52 -1.82
C GLU A 12 5.99 -2.44 -0.60
N TRP A 13 6.79 -2.21 0.45
CA TRP A 13 6.66 -2.93 1.71
C TRP A 13 5.28 -2.69 2.35
N LEU A 14 4.83 -1.43 2.41
CA LEU A 14 3.54 -1.09 3.02
C LEU A 14 2.35 -1.65 2.23
N ILE A 15 2.41 -1.62 0.90
CA ILE A 15 1.40 -2.24 0.03
C ILE A 15 1.29 -3.75 0.30
N THR A 16 2.44 -4.41 0.44
CA THR A 16 2.50 -5.85 0.74
C THR A 16 1.89 -6.15 2.10
N GLU A 17 2.21 -5.36 3.11
CA GLU A 17 1.69 -5.56 4.46
C GLU A 17 0.17 -5.32 4.54
N LEU A 18 -0.35 -4.28 3.88
CA LEU A 18 -1.79 -4.03 3.82
C LEU A 18 -2.55 -5.18 3.15
N ARG A 19 -1.99 -5.76 2.09
CA ARG A 19 -2.59 -6.94 1.43
C ARG A 19 -2.55 -8.16 2.35
N ARG A 20 -1.45 -8.40 3.06
CA ARG A 20 -1.34 -9.49 4.04
C ARG A 20 -2.39 -9.35 5.15
N LEU A 21 -2.55 -8.15 5.70
CA LEU A 21 -3.57 -7.85 6.70
C LEU A 21 -4.98 -8.02 6.15
N ALA A 22 -5.23 -7.61 4.90
CA ALA A 22 -6.55 -7.79 4.27
C ALA A 22 -6.91 -9.28 4.13
N THR A 23 -5.95 -10.13 3.76
CA THR A 23 -6.16 -11.58 3.68
C THR A 23 -6.43 -12.22 5.05
N ALA A 24 -5.88 -11.66 6.13
CA ALA A 24 -6.07 -12.15 7.48
C ALA A 24 -7.29 -11.53 8.21
N ALA A 25 -7.94 -10.54 7.61
CA ALA A 25 -9.06 -9.84 8.24
C ALA A 25 -10.34 -10.70 8.19
N GLU A 26 -10.97 -10.89 9.34
CA GLU A 26 -12.24 -11.61 9.46
C GLU A 26 -13.45 -10.72 9.12
N ASP A 27 -13.34 -9.40 9.37
CA ASP A 27 -14.37 -8.43 9.02
C ASP A 27 -14.26 -8.02 7.53
N PRO A 28 -15.31 -8.27 6.72
CA PRO A 28 -15.34 -7.87 5.31
C PRO A 28 -15.15 -6.36 5.08
N THR A 29 -15.58 -5.54 6.04
CA THR A 29 -15.42 -4.08 5.98
C THR A 29 -13.96 -3.71 6.15
N GLN A 30 -13.29 -4.29 7.15
CA GLN A 30 -11.86 -4.12 7.37
C GLN A 30 -11.04 -4.60 6.16
N GLN A 31 -11.36 -5.79 5.62
CA GLN A 31 -10.72 -6.32 4.41
C GLN A 31 -10.83 -5.31 3.24
N THR A 32 -12.03 -4.79 2.99
CA THR A 32 -12.27 -3.81 1.92
C THR A 32 -11.48 -2.52 2.12
N ASN A 33 -11.43 -2.01 3.35
CA ASN A 33 -10.70 -0.78 3.67
C ASN A 33 -9.18 -0.94 3.50
N LEU A 34 -8.62 -2.10 3.87
CA LEU A 34 -7.21 -2.42 3.69
C LEU A 34 -6.84 -2.53 2.20
N HIS A 35 -7.68 -3.19 1.38
CA HIS A 35 -7.49 -3.23 -0.07
C HIS A 35 -7.52 -1.82 -0.69
N ARG A 36 -8.52 -1.00 -0.34
CA ARG A 36 -8.63 0.38 -0.84
C ARG A 36 -7.41 1.23 -0.46
N SER A 37 -6.86 1.02 0.73
CA SER A 37 -5.66 1.72 1.20
C SER A 37 -4.44 1.32 0.38
N ALA A 38 -4.24 0.02 0.12
CA ALA A 38 -3.17 -0.48 -0.74
C ALA A 38 -3.28 0.11 -2.16
N ASP A 39 -4.47 0.13 -2.74
CA ASP A 39 -4.69 0.70 -4.08
C ASP A 39 -4.42 2.20 -4.15
N SER A 40 -4.76 2.94 -3.08
CA SER A 40 -4.48 4.37 -3.00
C SER A 40 -2.98 4.64 -2.92
N LEU A 41 -2.23 3.82 -2.19
CA LEU A 41 -0.77 3.91 -2.14
C LEU A 41 -0.11 3.57 -3.47
N ILE A 42 -0.61 2.56 -4.19
CA ILE A 42 -0.15 2.24 -5.55
C ILE A 42 -0.33 3.47 -6.44
N ARG A 43 -1.54 4.04 -6.48
CA ARG A 43 -1.82 5.24 -7.30
C ARG A 43 -0.89 6.40 -6.95
N LEU A 44 -0.68 6.66 -5.66
CA LEU A 44 0.22 7.72 -5.20
C LEU A 44 1.66 7.46 -5.64
N ALA A 45 2.17 6.24 -5.42
CA ALA A 45 3.53 5.87 -5.78
C ALA A 45 3.76 5.93 -7.31
N THR A 46 2.75 5.61 -8.11
CA THR A 46 2.82 5.70 -9.58
C THR A 46 2.65 7.12 -10.11
N ALA A 47 1.86 7.97 -9.44
CA ALA A 47 1.62 9.35 -9.88
C ALA A 47 2.88 10.23 -9.77
N TYR A 48 3.85 9.82 -8.94
CA TYR A 48 5.14 10.49 -8.81
C TYR A 48 6.25 9.93 -9.72
N ARG A 49 5.94 9.06 -10.69
CA ARG A 49 6.92 8.73 -11.75
C ARG A 49 7.01 9.92 -12.72
N PRO A 50 8.20 10.53 -12.92
CA PRO A 50 8.41 11.51 -13.97
C PRO A 50 8.28 10.91 -15.37
#